data_AF-A0A3C8CAF1-F1
#
_entry.id   AF-A0A3C8CAF1-F1
#
_cell.length_a   1.000
_cell.length_b   1.000
_cell.length_c   1.000
_cell.angle_alpha   90.00
_cell.angle_beta   90.00
_cell.angle_gamma   90.00
#
_symmetry.space_group_name_H-M   'P 1'
#
loop_
_entity.id
_entity.type
_entity.pdbx_description
1 polymer ?
#
loop_
_entity_poly.entity_id
_entity_poly.type
_entity_poly.pdbx_seq_one_letter_code
_entity_poly.pdbx_strand_id
1 'polypeptide(L)' 'MPNSRKEGKKNVSAWIDEGDKGALQAAARDRGISLSDLLDELIQNKLNNLKKKTKKLSK' A
#
# COMPACT_ATOMS: atom_id res chain seq x y z
N MET A 1 -23.45 5.60 0.01
CA MET A 1 -22.38 6.05 0.92
C MET A 1 -21.42 6.91 0.12
N PRO A 2 -21.24 8.22 0.38
CA PRO A 2 -20.32 9.02 -0.40
C PRO A 2 -18.89 8.67 0.02
N ASN A 3 -18.06 8.29 -0.95
CA ASN A 3 -16.64 8.04 -0.77
C ASN A 3 -15.99 9.29 -0.14
N SER A 4 -15.67 9.23 1.16
CA SER A 4 -14.84 10.23 1.83
C SER A 4 -13.47 10.22 1.15
N ARG A 5 -13.28 11.12 0.18
CA ARG A 5 -11.96 11.45 -0.38
C ARG A 5 -11.12 11.95 0.80
N LYS A 6 -10.18 11.13 1.29
CA LYS A 6 -9.18 11.58 2.27
C LYS A 6 -8.42 12.74 1.63
N GLU A 7 -8.55 13.93 2.22
CA GLU A 7 -7.97 15.17 1.72
C GLU A 7 -6.46 14.99 1.48
N GLY A 8 -5.97 15.42 0.31
CA GLY A 8 -4.57 15.27 -0.08
C GLY A 8 -4.14 13.92 -0.67
N LYS A 9 -5.03 12.91 -0.75
CA LYS A 9 -4.71 11.64 -1.43
C LYS A 9 -5.09 11.67 -2.91
N LYS A 10 -4.16 11.31 -3.80
CA LYS A 10 -4.44 11.06 -5.23
C LYS A 10 -4.89 9.62 -5.39
N ASN A 11 -5.97 9.39 -6.14
CA ASN A 11 -6.33 8.04 -6.57
C ASN A 11 -5.31 7.57 -7.60
N VAL A 12 -4.69 6.42 -7.35
CA VAL A 12 -3.73 5.78 -8.27
C VAL A 12 -4.31 4.44 -8.69
N SER A 13 -4.36 4.21 -9.99
CA SER A 13 -4.66 2.90 -10.56
C SER A 13 -3.35 2.18 -10.85
N ALA A 14 -3.26 0.92 -10.46
CA ALA A 14 -2.10 0.07 -10.73
C ALA A 14 -2.55 -1.21 -11.45
N TRP A 15 -1.73 -1.66 -12.39
CA TRP A 15 -1.86 -2.99 -12.98
C TRP A 15 -1.09 -3.98 -12.12
N ILE A 16 -1.77 -5.04 -11.70
CA ILE A 16 -1.20 -6.14 -10.90
C ILE A 16 -1.76 -7.45 -11.44
N ASP A 17 -1.02 -8.54 -11.22
CA ASP A 17 -1.48 -9.88 -11.56
C ASP A 17 -2.73 -10.25 -10.75
N GLU A 18 -3.64 -11.01 -11.37
CA GLU A 18 -4.91 -11.37 -10.77
C GLU A 18 -4.74 -12.21 -9.49
N GLY A 19 -3.74 -13.10 -9.47
CA GLY A 19 -3.39 -13.88 -8.27
C GLY A 19 -2.97 -12.99 -7.10
N ASP A 20 -2.12 -12.00 -7.36
CA ASP A 20 -1.65 -11.04 -6.36
C ASP A 20 -2.79 -10.15 -5.86
N LYS A 21 -3.68 -9.73 -6.76
CA LYS A 21 -4.90 -9.00 -6.39
C LYS A 21 -5.77 -9.80 -5.42
N GLY A 22 -5.96 -11.09 -5.68
CA GLY A 22 -6.72 -11.99 -4.81
C GLY A 22 -6.08 -12.11 -3.42
N ALA A 23 -4.76 -12.32 -3.37
CA ALA A 23 -4.02 -12.42 -2.11
C ALA A 23 -4.08 -11.11 -1.30
N LEU A 24 -3.93 -9.95 -1.95
CA LEU A 24 -4.02 -8.65 -1.31
C LEU A 24 -5.44 -8.36 -0.78
N GLN A 25 -6.48 -8.75 -1.53
CA GLN A 25 -7.86 -8.62 -1.06
C GLN A 25 -8.16 -9.52 0.14
N ALA A 26 -7.68 -10.77 0.13
CA ALA A 26 -7.82 -11.67 1.27
C ALA A 26 -7.11 -11.09 2.51
N ALA A 27 -5.86 -10.64 2.36
CA ALA A 27 -5.10 -10.04 3.45
C ALA A 27 -5.75 -8.77 4.03
N ALA A 28 -6.37 -7.94 3.18
CA ALA A 28 -7.11 -6.75 3.63
C ALA A 28 -8.36 -7.15 4.43
N ARG A 29 -9.09 -8.16 3.96
CA ARG A 29 -10.28 -8.70 4.64
C ARG A 29 -9.94 -9.32 5.99
N ASP A 30 -8.89 -10.14 6.05
CA ASP A 30 -8.45 -10.79 7.30
C ASP A 30 -8.08 -9.77 8.38
N ARG A 31 -7.58 -8.60 7.96
CA ARG A 31 -7.24 -7.48 8.85
C ARG A 31 -8.42 -6.52 9.10
N GLY A 32 -9.56 -6.69 8.45
CA GLY A 32 -10.71 -5.80 8.57
C GLY A 32 -10.47 -4.38 8.04
N ILE A 33 -9.52 -4.19 7.12
CA ILE A 33 -9.16 -2.88 6.54
C ILE A 33 -9.49 -2.80 5.07
N SER A 34 -9.51 -1.59 4.51
CA SER A 34 -9.67 -1.41 3.06
C SER A 34 -8.41 -1.86 2.32
N LEU A 35 -8.58 -2.34 1.08
CA LEU A 35 -7.46 -2.67 0.21
C LEU A 35 -6.51 -1.47 0.03
N SER A 36 -7.06 -0.26 -0.06
CA SER A 36 -6.27 0.97 -0.18
C SER A 36 -5.41 1.23 1.06
N ASP A 37 -5.96 1.03 2.27
CA ASP A 37 -5.19 1.24 3.50
C ASP A 37 -4.10 0.16 3.65
N LEU A 38 -4.37 -1.09 3.26
CA LEU A 38 -3.34 -2.14 3.21
C LEU A 38 -2.19 -1.77 2.25
N LEU A 39 -2.53 -1.31 1.04
CA LEU A 39 -1.53 -0.90 0.05
C LEU A 39 -0.70 0.28 0.55
N ASP A 40 -1.33 1.27 1.19
CA ASP A 40 -0.64 2.40 1.81
C ASP A 40 0.40 1.92 2.85
N GLU A 41 0.03 1.01 3.74
CA GLU A 41 0.95 0.44 4.74
C GLU A 41 2.15 -0.27 4.09
N LEU A 42 1.88 -1.12 3.08
CA LEU A 42 2.92 -1.87 2.38
C LEU A 42 3.90 -0.96 1.65
N ILE A 43 3.37 0.08 0.98
CA ILE A 43 4.18 1.09 0.29
C ILE A 43 5.05 1.85 1.29
N GLN A 44 4.48 2.32 2.41
CA GLN A 44 5.24 3.04 3.44
C GLN A 44 6.34 2.17 4.04
N ASN A 45 6.05 0.90 4.34
CA ASN A 45 7.03 -0.05 4.84
C ASN A 45 8.17 -0.27 3.83
N LYS A 46 7.85 -0.43 2.54
CA LYS A 46 8.86 -0.56 1.49
C LYS A 46 9.71 0.69 1.34
N LEU A 47 9.10 1.87 1.31
CA LEU A 47 9.81 3.16 1.21
C LEU A 47 10.75 3.37 2.40
N ASN A 48 10.32 3.06 3.61
CA ASN A 48 11.15 3.16 4.81
C ASN A 48 12.35 2.21 4.75
N ASN A 49 12.14 0.98 4.26
CA ASN A 49 13.22 0.01 4.08
C ASN A 49 14.22 0.46 3.00
N LEU A 50 13.74 1.05 1.90
CA LEU A 50 14.60 1.62 0.86
C LEU A 50 15.43 2.78 1.41
N LYS A 51 14.82 3.74 2.10
CA LYS A 51 15.52 4.87 2.74
C LYS A 51 16.58 4.41 3.75
N LYS A 52 16.27 3.38 4.54
CA LYS A 52 17.24 2.79 5.49
C LYS A 52 18.41 2.14 4.76
N LYS A 53 18.17 1.41 3.67
CA LYS A 53 19.22 0.79 2.86
C LYS A 53 20.13 1.85 2.23
N THR A 54 19.57 2.86 1.58
CA THR A 54 20.38 3.91 0.92
C THR A 54 21.22 4.71 1.93
N LYS A 55 20.69 5.00 3.12
CA LYS A 55 21.45 5.67 4.19
C LYS A 55 22.65 4.85 4.69
N LYS A 56 22.59 3.52 4.63
CA LYS A 56 23.72 2.64 5.00
C LYS A 56 24.83 2.61 3.96
N LEU A 57 24.52 2.85 2.69
CA LEU A 57 25.49 2.89 1.59
C LEU A 57 26.24 4.24 1.49
N SER A 58 25.73 5.28 2.12
CA SER A 58 26.30 6.64 2.10
C SER A 58 27.27 6.93 3.27
N LYS A 59 27.62 5.94 4.08
CA LYS A 59 28.53 6.05 5.23
C LYS A 59 29.83 5.30 4.94
#